data_AF-A0A7J2R6F5-F1
#
_entry.id   AF-A0A7J2R6F5-F1
#
_cell.length_a   1.000
_cell.length_b   1.000
_cell.length_c   1.000
_cell.angle_alpha   90.00
_cell.angle_beta   90.00
_cell.angle_gamma   90.00
#
_symmetry.space_group_name_H-M   'P 1'
#
loop_
_entity.id
_entity.type
_entity.pdbx_description
1 polymer ?
#
loop_
_entity_poly.entity_id
_entity_poly.type
_entity_poly.pdbx_seq_one_letter_code
_entity_poly.pdbx_strand_id
1 'polypeptide(L)'
;MVTITIIDTVNPIIFDAPSNFPIDSGYTGVDISWTATDSNPNIYTITLQGTGVVMGPSAWSSGVTIIYNVPEGLAPGEYFYLINFTDDYNNNITDMVTMTVKTPDGNSIAISFGDYYLIFLVIGIISLVIVQKRSKISSKN
;
A
#
# COMPACT_ATOMS: atom_id res chain seq x y z
N MET A 1 -51.71 5.30 -13.31
CA MET A 1 -50.48 4.53 -13.62
C MET A 1 -49.74 4.30 -12.31
N VAL A 2 -49.35 3.07 -12.00
CA VAL A 2 -48.54 2.74 -10.83
C VAL A 2 -47.16 2.31 -11.36
N THR A 3 -46.11 3.00 -10.93
CA THR A 3 -44.72 2.59 -11.18
C THR A 3 -44.25 1.75 -10.01
N ILE A 4 -43.93 0.48 -10.25
CA ILE A 4 -43.28 -0.38 -9.26
C ILE A 4 -41.77 -0.27 -9.48
N THR A 5 -41.05 0.24 -8.49
CA THR A 5 -39.58 0.27 -8.52
C THR A 5 -39.07 -1.01 -7.86
N ILE A 6 -38.37 -1.85 -8.63
CA ILE A 6 -37.63 -2.97 -8.06
C ILE A 6 -36.27 -2.42 -7.60
N ILE A 7 -35.99 -2.58 -6.31
CA ILE A 7 -34.71 -2.20 -5.70
C ILE A 7 -33.88 -3.47 -5.49
N ASP A 8 -32.59 -3.42 -5.83
CA ASP A 8 -31.66 -4.47 -5.43
C ASP A 8 -31.22 -4.25 -3.99
N THR A 9 -31.24 -5.33 -3.21
CA THR A 9 -30.85 -5.33 -1.79
C THR A 9 -29.80 -6.42 -1.51
N VAL A 10 -29.25 -7.04 -2.55
CA VAL A 10 -28.29 -8.14 -2.44
C VAL A 10 -26.89 -7.56 -2.59
N ASN A 11 -26.00 -7.91 -1.67
CA ASN A 11 -24.59 -7.54 -1.80
C ASN A 11 -23.93 -8.35 -2.92
N PRO A 12 -22.90 -7.78 -3.58
CA PRO A 12 -22.00 -8.56 -4.40
C PRO A 12 -21.41 -9.74 -3.62
N ILE A 13 -21.06 -10.81 -4.35
CA ILE A 13 -20.43 -12.00 -3.78
C ILE A 13 -19.00 -12.06 -4.30
N ILE A 14 -18.03 -12.19 -3.40
CA ILE A 14 -16.65 -12.48 -3.79
C ILE A 14 -16.55 -13.98 -4.12
N PHE A 15 -16.24 -14.28 -5.38
CA PHE A 15 -16.11 -15.63 -5.90
C PHE A 15 -14.70 -16.17 -5.73
N ASP A 16 -13.69 -15.31 -5.90
CA ASP A 16 -12.28 -15.65 -5.74
C ASP A 16 -11.53 -14.50 -5.07
N ALA A 17 -10.67 -14.84 -4.12
CA ALA A 17 -9.91 -13.91 -3.31
C ALA A 17 -8.54 -14.51 -2.95
N PRO A 18 -7.50 -13.68 -2.84
CA PRO A 18 -6.16 -14.13 -2.51
C PRO A 18 -6.07 -14.48 -1.01
N SER A 19 -5.28 -15.49 -0.67
CA SER A 19 -4.87 -15.72 0.72
C SER A 19 -3.74 -14.78 1.11
N ASN A 20 -3.58 -14.51 2.41
CA ASN A 20 -2.40 -13.80 2.92
C ASN A 20 -1.12 -14.53 2.52
N PHE A 21 -0.10 -13.78 2.10
CA PHE A 21 1.12 -14.38 1.56
C PHE A 21 2.39 -13.61 1.94
N PRO A 22 3.48 -14.31 2.26
CA PRO A 22 4.79 -13.69 2.39
C PRO A 22 5.51 -13.58 1.04
N ILE A 23 6.43 -12.63 0.94
CA ILE A 23 7.33 -12.48 -0.20
C ILE A 23 8.67 -11.91 0.22
N ASP A 24 9.75 -12.28 -0.46
CA ASP A 24 11.08 -11.75 -0.15
C ASP A 24 11.25 -10.32 -0.70
N SER A 25 11.98 -9.47 0.02
CA SER A 25 12.33 -8.14 -0.46
C SER A 25 13.09 -8.22 -1.79
N GLY A 26 12.83 -7.29 -2.70
CA GLY A 26 13.40 -7.33 -4.05
C GLY A 26 12.64 -8.19 -5.04
N TYR A 27 11.40 -8.57 -4.72
CA TYR A 27 10.47 -9.17 -5.67
C TYR A 27 10.23 -8.28 -6.89
N THR A 28 9.82 -8.93 -7.98
CA THR A 28 9.37 -8.28 -9.21
C THR A 28 8.08 -8.96 -9.68
N GLY A 29 7.20 -8.19 -10.34
CA GLY A 29 5.99 -8.74 -11.00
C GLY A 29 5.01 -9.48 -10.08
N VAL A 30 4.65 -8.88 -8.94
CA VAL A 30 3.70 -9.47 -7.99
C VAL A 30 2.32 -8.89 -8.22
N ASP A 31 1.35 -9.78 -8.38
CA ASP A 31 -0.05 -9.44 -8.60
C ASP A 31 -0.92 -9.95 -7.46
N ILE A 32 -1.98 -9.18 -7.17
CA ILE A 32 -3.05 -9.56 -6.28
C ILE A 32 -4.36 -9.52 -7.09
N SER A 33 -5.15 -10.59 -7.02
CA SER A 33 -6.34 -10.72 -7.84
C SER A 33 -7.59 -11.07 -7.04
N TRP A 34 -8.71 -10.44 -7.41
CA TRP A 34 -10.03 -10.74 -6.87
C TRP A 34 -11.04 -10.90 -8.00
N THR A 35 -12.04 -11.74 -7.78
CA THR A 35 -13.19 -11.87 -8.69
C THR A 35 -14.47 -11.82 -7.86
N ALA A 36 -15.41 -10.96 -8.26
CA ALA A 36 -16.72 -10.84 -7.64
C ALA A 36 -17.84 -10.99 -8.67
N THR A 37 -19.03 -11.34 -8.20
CA THR A 37 -20.25 -11.47 -9.01
C THR A 37 -21.38 -10.67 -8.40
N ASP A 38 -22.13 -9.96 -9.24
CA ASP A 38 -23.38 -9.28 -8.90
C ASP A 38 -24.23 -9.09 -10.17
N SER A 39 -25.52 -8.85 -10.02
CA SER A 39 -26.45 -8.57 -11.14
C SER A 39 -26.38 -7.13 -11.65
N ASN A 40 -25.98 -6.19 -10.80
CA ASN A 40 -25.94 -4.75 -11.05
C ASN A 40 -24.57 -4.15 -10.65
N PRO A 41 -23.45 -4.68 -11.18
CA PRO A 41 -22.11 -4.23 -10.78
C PRO A 41 -21.87 -2.75 -11.15
N ASN A 42 -21.19 -2.02 -10.26
CA ASN A 42 -20.86 -0.61 -10.46
C ASN A 42 -19.35 -0.38 -10.40
N ILE A 43 -18.79 -0.09 -9.22
CA ILE A 43 -17.38 0.27 -9.05
C ILE A 43 -16.66 -0.63 -8.04
N TYR A 44 -15.35 -0.76 -8.22
CA TYR A 44 -14.45 -1.26 -7.18
C TYR A 44 -13.38 -0.23 -6.84
N THR A 45 -12.85 -0.31 -5.62
CA THR A 45 -11.63 0.40 -5.19
C THR A 45 -10.69 -0.57 -4.48
N ILE A 46 -9.39 -0.33 -4.60
CA ILE A 46 -8.37 -1.02 -3.80
C ILE A 46 -7.65 0.04 -2.97
N THR A 47 -7.63 -0.18 -1.66
CA THR A 47 -7.02 0.73 -0.67
C THR A 47 -5.87 0.03 0.00
N LEU A 48 -4.71 0.68 0.05
CA LEU A 48 -3.61 0.29 0.94
C LEU A 48 -3.78 1.02 2.27
N GLN A 49 -3.92 0.28 3.37
CA GLN A 49 -4.10 0.89 4.70
C GLN A 49 -2.92 1.80 5.04
N GLY A 50 -3.24 3.03 5.49
CA GLY A 50 -2.25 4.06 5.79
C GLY A 50 -1.82 4.92 4.60
N THR A 51 -2.08 4.49 3.35
CA THR A 51 -1.77 5.26 2.13
C THR A 51 -3.02 5.79 1.45
N GLY A 52 -4.12 5.03 1.45
CA GLY A 52 -5.37 5.39 0.78
C GLY A 52 -5.62 4.57 -0.49
N VAL A 53 -6.45 5.10 -1.39
CA VAL A 53 -6.83 4.41 -2.63
C VAL A 53 -5.62 4.31 -3.55
N VAL A 54 -5.25 3.08 -3.91
CA VAL A 54 -4.14 2.76 -4.83
C VAL A 54 -4.64 2.30 -6.20
N MET A 55 -5.91 1.91 -6.32
CA MET A 55 -6.56 1.61 -7.60
C MET A 55 -8.06 1.91 -7.55
N GLY A 56 -8.61 2.40 -8.65
CA GLY A 56 -10.02 2.79 -8.75
C GLY A 56 -10.31 4.19 -8.17
N PRO A 57 -11.59 4.60 -8.09
CA PRO A 57 -12.77 3.83 -8.47
C PRO A 57 -12.81 3.51 -9.96
N SER A 58 -13.19 2.28 -10.30
CA SER A 58 -13.29 1.84 -11.69
C SER A 58 -14.41 0.83 -11.85
N ALA A 59 -15.00 0.78 -13.04
CA ALA A 59 -16.06 -0.17 -13.30
C ALA A 59 -15.56 -1.61 -13.16
N TRP A 60 -16.38 -2.50 -12.61
CA TRP A 60 -16.15 -3.95 -12.65
C TRP A 60 -17.30 -4.65 -13.37
N SER A 61 -17.05 -5.86 -13.83
CA SER A 61 -18.05 -6.69 -14.47
C SER A 61 -18.15 -8.00 -13.73
N SER A 62 -19.37 -8.50 -13.57
CA SER A 62 -19.66 -9.75 -12.87
C SER A 62 -18.83 -10.91 -13.44
N GLY A 63 -18.05 -11.57 -12.58
CA GLY A 63 -17.21 -12.71 -12.95
C GLY A 63 -15.89 -12.35 -13.65
N VAL A 64 -15.57 -11.06 -13.83
CA VAL A 64 -14.30 -10.63 -14.42
C VAL A 64 -13.27 -10.35 -13.32
N THR A 65 -12.09 -10.94 -13.45
CA THR A 65 -11.00 -10.78 -12.49
C THR A 65 -10.40 -9.37 -12.53
N ILE A 66 -10.26 -8.78 -11.35
CA ILE A 66 -9.51 -7.56 -11.11
C ILE A 66 -8.09 -7.94 -10.69
N ILE A 67 -7.09 -7.33 -11.31
CA ILE A 67 -5.66 -7.57 -11.02
C ILE A 67 -5.02 -6.26 -10.60
N TYR A 68 -4.41 -6.25 -9.42
CA TYR A 68 -3.59 -5.16 -8.91
C TYR A 68 -2.11 -5.57 -8.94
N ASN A 69 -1.30 -4.78 -9.66
CA ASN A 69 0.13 -4.98 -9.74
C ASN A 69 0.80 -4.25 -8.56
N VAL A 70 1.43 -4.99 -7.68
CA VAL A 70 2.09 -4.43 -6.49
C VAL A 70 3.36 -3.70 -6.90
N PRO A 71 3.59 -2.44 -6.47
CA PRO A 71 4.79 -1.70 -6.82
C PRO A 71 6.03 -2.33 -6.18
N GLU A 72 7.10 -2.42 -6.95
CA GLU A 72 8.39 -2.93 -6.46
C GLU A 72 9.02 -2.00 -5.41
N GLY A 73 9.99 -2.52 -4.67
CA GLY A 73 10.80 -1.71 -3.74
C GLY A 73 10.13 -1.39 -2.40
N LEU A 74 9.06 -2.11 -2.03
CA LEU A 74 8.49 -2.06 -0.69
C LEU A 74 9.50 -2.55 0.36
N ALA A 75 9.60 -1.82 1.47
CA ALA A 75 10.44 -2.21 2.59
C ALA A 75 9.88 -3.47 3.29
N PRO A 76 10.71 -4.22 4.03
CA PRO A 76 10.22 -5.29 4.87
C PRO A 76 9.11 -4.81 5.84
N GLY A 77 8.00 -5.53 5.90
CA GLY A 77 6.81 -5.14 6.65
C GLY A 77 5.52 -5.80 6.16
N GLU A 78 4.41 -5.45 6.79
CA GLU A 78 3.07 -5.91 6.42
C GLU A 78 2.32 -4.84 5.65
N TYR A 79 1.68 -5.26 4.55
CA TYR A 79 0.90 -4.41 3.65
C TYR A 79 -0.51 -4.97 3.55
N PHE A 80 -1.50 -4.16 3.93
CA PHE A 80 -2.91 -4.55 3.98
C PHE A 80 -3.65 -3.92 2.80
N TYR A 81 -3.98 -4.72 1.81
CA TYR A 81 -4.76 -4.30 0.65
C TYR A 81 -6.23 -4.68 0.86
N LEU A 82 -7.10 -3.68 0.89
CA LEU A 82 -8.54 -3.82 1.03
C LEU A 82 -9.21 -3.52 -0.31
N ILE A 83 -9.87 -4.51 -0.91
CA ILE A 83 -10.77 -4.28 -2.04
C ILE A 83 -12.18 -4.02 -1.52
N ASN A 84 -12.91 -3.12 -2.18
CA ASN A 84 -14.32 -2.88 -1.96
C ASN A 84 -15.05 -2.91 -3.31
N PHE A 85 -15.96 -3.87 -3.49
CA PHE A 85 -16.87 -3.93 -4.62
C PHE A 85 -18.21 -3.31 -4.21
N THR A 86 -18.69 -2.35 -4.99
CA THR A 86 -20.00 -1.71 -4.80
C THR A 86 -20.84 -1.92 -6.06
N ASP A 87 -22.13 -2.18 -5.89
CA ASP A 87 -23.13 -2.29 -6.96
C ASP A 87 -23.79 -0.92 -7.27
N ASP A 88 -24.73 -0.89 -8.21
CA ASP A 88 -25.46 0.35 -8.61
C ASP A 88 -26.51 0.80 -7.58
N TYR A 89 -26.80 -0.03 -6.58
CA TYR A 89 -27.77 0.22 -5.51
C TYR A 89 -27.10 0.48 -4.15
N ASN A 90 -25.77 0.70 -4.16
CA ASN A 90 -24.91 0.94 -3.00
C ASN A 90 -24.75 -0.25 -2.04
N ASN A 91 -25.16 -1.47 -2.43
CA ASN A 91 -24.77 -2.69 -1.76
C ASN A 91 -23.29 -2.97 -2.03
N ASN A 92 -22.58 -3.52 -1.05
CA ASN A 92 -21.13 -3.70 -1.17
C ASN A 92 -20.60 -4.91 -0.39
N ILE A 93 -19.40 -5.33 -0.78
CA ILE A 93 -18.61 -6.35 -0.08
C ILE A 93 -17.13 -5.99 -0.14
N THR A 94 -16.40 -6.35 0.91
CA THR A 94 -14.97 -6.10 1.02
C THR A 94 -14.20 -7.39 1.28
N ASP A 95 -12.94 -7.39 0.87
CA ASP A 95 -11.96 -8.42 1.24
C ASP A 95 -10.60 -7.78 1.50
N MET A 96 -9.84 -8.33 2.45
CA MET A 96 -8.53 -7.83 2.83
C MET A 96 -7.49 -8.93 2.74
N VAL A 97 -6.41 -8.64 2.02
CA VAL A 97 -5.22 -9.48 1.97
C VAL A 97 -4.04 -8.80 2.62
N THR A 98 -3.31 -9.57 3.42
CA THR A 98 -2.02 -9.17 3.99
C THR A 98 -0.90 -9.75 3.14
N MET A 99 -0.09 -8.87 2.56
CA MET A 99 1.19 -9.23 1.98
C MET A 99 2.31 -8.90 2.99
N THR A 100 3.17 -9.88 3.29
CA THR A 100 4.30 -9.68 4.19
C THR A 100 5.61 -9.68 3.42
N VAL A 101 6.27 -8.53 3.30
CA VAL A 101 7.61 -8.42 2.71
C VAL A 101 8.64 -8.82 3.78
N LYS A 102 9.38 -9.89 3.52
CA LYS A 102 10.43 -10.42 4.38
C LYS A 102 11.79 -9.82 4.03
N THR A 103 12.65 -9.68 5.03
CA THR A 103 14.08 -9.48 4.79
C THR A 103 14.68 -10.71 4.11
N PRO A 104 15.69 -10.59 3.24
CA PRO A 104 16.42 -11.74 2.75
C PRO A 104 17.01 -12.49 3.95
N ASP A 105 16.83 -13.80 4.01
CA ASP A 105 17.35 -14.61 5.11
C ASP A 105 18.85 -14.33 5.34
N GLY A 106 19.18 -14.03 6.59
CA GLY A 106 20.41 -13.38 7.01
C GLY A 106 21.68 -14.23 6.92
N ASN A 107 22.19 -14.42 5.71
CA ASN A 107 23.64 -14.47 5.49
C ASN A 107 24.21 -13.07 5.15
N SER A 108 23.39 -12.03 5.19
CA SER A 108 23.76 -10.64 4.96
C SER A 108 23.90 -9.88 6.29
N ILE A 109 25.13 -9.47 6.59
CA ILE A 109 25.53 -8.61 7.71
C ILE A 109 24.60 -7.39 7.74
N ALA A 110 23.70 -7.33 8.71
CA ALA A 110 22.86 -6.17 8.95
C ALA A 110 23.76 -4.97 9.29
N ILE A 111 24.00 -4.09 8.32
CA ILE A 111 24.59 -2.78 8.59
C ILE A 111 23.45 -1.88 9.07
N SER A 112 23.43 -1.63 10.38
CA SER A 112 22.48 -0.71 11.04
C SER A 112 22.62 0.69 10.44
N PHE A 113 21.62 1.12 9.65
CA PHE A 113 21.57 2.50 9.14
C PHE A 113 21.42 3.54 10.27
N GLY A 114 20.87 3.14 11.42
CA GLY A 114 20.66 4.02 12.58
C GLY A 114 21.94 4.61 13.17
N ASP A 115 23.06 3.89 13.09
CA ASP A 115 24.34 4.35 13.64
C ASP A 115 25.01 5.39 12.74
N TYR A 116 24.84 5.29 11.42
CA TYR A 116 25.45 6.23 10.47
C TYR A 116 24.80 7.62 10.53
N TYR A 117 23.48 7.71 10.71
CA TYR A 117 22.80 9.00 10.86
C TYR A 117 23.33 9.80 12.06
N LEU A 118 23.63 9.14 13.18
CA LEU A 118 24.20 9.79 14.37
C LEU A 118 25.63 10.30 14.10
N ILE A 119 26.46 9.55 13.35
CA ILE A 119 27.81 9.97 12.97
C ILE A 119 27.76 11.23 12.10
N PHE A 120 26.90 11.27 11.06
CA PHE A 120 26.77 12.46 10.21
C PHE A 120 26.24 13.68 10.97
N LEU A 121 25.32 13.48 11.91
CA LEU A 121 24.77 14.55 12.76
C LEU A 121 25.87 15.14 13.66
N VAL A 122 26.71 14.29 14.28
CA VAL A 122 27.84 14.73 15.12
C VAL A 122 28.88 15.49 14.29
N ILE A 123 29.28 14.97 13.13
CA ILE A 123 30.24 15.65 12.23
C ILE A 123 29.68 17.01 11.79
N GLY A 124 28.40 17.06 11.40
CA GLY A 124 27.72 18.29 11.03
C GLY A 124 27.77 19.34 12.13
N ILE A 125 27.47 18.97 13.38
CA ILE A 125 27.54 19.87 14.54
C ILE A 125 28.98 20.37 14.76
N ILE A 126 29.98 19.48 14.72
CA ILE A 126 31.39 19.86 14.93
C ILE A 126 31.85 20.88 13.87
N SER A 127 31.53 20.62 12.59
CA SER A 127 31.86 21.55 11.49
C SER A 127 31.20 22.92 11.70
N LEU A 128 29.94 22.96 12.14
CA LEU A 128 29.19 24.19 12.39
C LEU A 128 29.82 25.00 13.53
N VAL A 129 30.23 24.34 14.62
CA VAL A 129 30.93 24.98 15.76
C VAL A 129 32.27 25.58 15.32
N ILE A 130 33.05 24.87 14.49
CA ILE A 130 34.32 25.38 13.97
C ILE A 130 34.11 26.62 13.10
N VAL A 131 33.10 26.61 12.22
CA VAL A 131 32.77 27.75 11.35
C VAL A 131 32.36 28.98 12.17
N GLN A 132 31.50 28.82 13.18
CA GLN A 132 31.08 29.90 14.07
C GLN A 132 32.24 30.48 14.90
N LYS A 133 33.23 29.66 15.27
CA LYS A 133 34.42 30.14 15.98
C LYS A 133 35.33 30.95 15.06
N ARG A 134 35.50 30.53 13.80
CA ARG A 134 36.31 31.26 12.80
C ARG A 134 35.67 32.61 12.43
N SER A 135 34.36 32.68 12.27
CA SER A 135 33.67 33.95 11.94
C SER A 135 33.81 35.00 13.03
N LYS A 136 33.74 34.61 14.32
CA LYS A 136 33.92 35.51 15.46
C LYS A 136 35.36 36.03 15.64
N ILE A 137 36.36 35.26 15.21
CA ILE A 137 37.77 35.69 15.25
C ILE A 137 38.05 36.70 14.13
N SER A 138 37.49 36.47 12.93
CA SER A 138 37.64 37.39 11.80
C SER A 138 36.95 38.74 11.99
N SER A 139 35.92 38.82 12.84
CA SER A 139 35.22 40.09 13.14
C SER A 139 35.84 40.89 14.29
N LYS A 140 36.98 40.44 14.84
CA LYS A 140 37.67 41.05 15.99
C LYS A 140 39.08 41.57 15.67
N ASN A 141 39.50 41.44 14.41
CA ASN A 141 40.70 42.05 13.83
C ASN A 141 40.28 43.13 12.84
#